data_AF-A0A9D0BF80-F1
#
_entry.id   AF-A0A9D0BF80-F1
#
_cell.length_a   1.000
_cell.length_b   1.000
_cell.length_c   1.000
_cell.angle_alpha   90.00
_cell.angle_beta   90.00
_cell.angle_gamma   90.00
#
_symmetry.space_group_name_H-M   'P 1'
#
loop_
_entity.id
_entity.type
_entity.pdbx_description
1 polymer ?
#
loop_
_entity_poly.entity_id
_entity_poly.type
_entity_poly.pdbx_seq_one_letter_code
_entity_poly.pdbx_strand_id
1 'polypeptide(L)'
;MADILCGNLTRQGEGKMSGQNRIRVRANGPLLCTGDIEVYDDAGRLLEKSDDVALCRCGASANKPFCDGSHRQAGFRDDGQLAAATEEVPEPAGGPLKIRVQADAMLVARGPMTILSVDRSQAITRNRAALCRCGHSAGKPFCDGRHRRHGFRG
;
A
#
# COMPACT_ATOMS: atom_id res chain seq x y z
N MET A 1 -50.78 -6.53 -18.40
CA MET A 1 -49.75 -5.48 -18.34
C MET A 1 -49.70 -5.01 -16.90
N ALA A 2 -48.67 -5.42 -16.17
CA ALA A 2 -48.47 -5.03 -14.77
C ALA A 2 -47.13 -4.32 -14.70
N ASP A 3 -47.19 -3.04 -14.33
CA ASP A 3 -46.05 -2.15 -14.17
C ASP A 3 -45.11 -2.69 -13.09
N ILE A 4 -43.92 -3.10 -13.51
CA ILE A 4 -42.81 -3.40 -12.62
C ILE A 4 -42.29 -2.06 -12.11
N LEU A 5 -42.72 -1.70 -10.90
CA LEU A 5 -42.17 -0.59 -10.14
C LEU A 5 -40.65 -0.81 -10.00
N CYS A 6 -39.91 0.05 -10.70
CA CYS A 6 -38.47 0.26 -10.55
C CYS A 6 -38.20 0.66 -9.09
N GLY A 7 -37.89 -0.32 -8.25
CA GLY A 7 -37.41 -0.10 -6.92
C GLY A 7 -36.09 0.65 -6.98
N ASN A 8 -36.11 1.91 -6.56
CA ASN A 8 -34.93 2.67 -6.21
C ASN A 8 -34.14 1.89 -5.16
N LEU A 9 -33.11 1.17 -5.61
CA LEU A 9 -32.01 0.69 -4.78
C LEU A 9 -31.26 1.93 -4.29
N THR A 10 -31.77 2.55 -3.23
CA THR A 10 -31.00 3.47 -2.39
C THR A 10 -29.72 2.74 -2.03
N ARG A 11 -28.59 3.21 -2.56
CA ARG A 11 -27.25 2.79 -2.17
C ARG A 11 -27.19 2.86 -0.65
N GLN A 12 -27.25 1.71 0.01
CA GLN A 12 -27.01 1.63 1.43
C GLN A 12 -25.64 2.25 1.69
N GLY A 13 -25.60 3.19 2.63
CA GLY A 13 -24.39 3.92 2.98
C GLY A 13 -23.24 2.94 3.20
N GLU A 14 -22.18 3.11 2.43
CA GLU A 14 -20.94 2.36 2.56
C GLU A 14 -20.30 2.76 3.90
N GLY A 15 -20.60 1.97 4.93
CA GLY A 15 -19.98 2.11 6.24
C GLY A 15 -18.46 2.00 6.10
N LYS A 16 -17.75 2.96 6.68
CA LYS A 16 -16.29 3.01 6.80
C LYS A 16 -15.74 1.60 7.09
N MET A 17 -14.94 1.03 6.19
CA MET A 17 -14.24 -0.25 6.40
C MET A 17 -13.07 -0.08 7.40
N SER A 18 -13.29 0.65 8.50
CA SER A 18 -12.31 0.90 9.54
C SER A 18 -12.16 -0.37 10.37
N GLY A 19 -11.11 -1.14 10.09
CA GLY A 19 -10.75 -2.28 10.92
C GLY A 19 -9.65 -3.15 10.35
N GLN A 20 -9.46 -3.18 9.03
CA GLN A 20 -8.53 -4.10 8.39
C GLN A 20 -7.50 -3.39 7.52
N ASN A 21 -6.41 -2.97 8.12
CA ASN A 21 -5.30 -2.39 7.39
C ASN A 21 -4.60 -3.45 6.54
N ARG A 22 -4.66 -3.29 5.22
CA ARG A 22 -4.05 -4.21 4.25
C ARG A 22 -3.13 -3.44 3.32
N ILE A 23 -2.01 -4.07 2.94
CA ILE A 23 -1.10 -3.57 1.90
C ILE A 23 -0.97 -4.67 0.86
N ARG A 24 -1.64 -4.53 -0.29
CA ARG A 24 -1.49 -5.47 -1.41
C ARG A 24 -0.33 -5.04 -2.30
N VAL A 25 0.56 -5.97 -2.60
CA VAL A 25 1.68 -5.75 -3.51
C VAL A 25 1.20 -6.05 -4.93
N ARG A 26 0.91 -5.02 -5.72
CA ARG A 26 0.50 -5.21 -7.11
C ARG A 26 1.73 -5.56 -7.97
N ALA A 27 1.67 -6.66 -8.71
CA ALA A 27 2.69 -7.02 -9.70
C ALA A 27 2.96 -5.86 -10.65
N ASN A 28 4.24 -5.56 -10.90
CA ASN A 28 4.73 -4.45 -11.72
C ASN A 28 4.15 -3.08 -11.35
N GLY A 29 3.64 -2.92 -10.12
CA GLY A 29 2.78 -1.81 -9.75
C GLY A 29 2.96 -1.32 -8.30
N PRO A 30 2.06 -0.45 -7.85
CA PRO A 30 2.14 0.19 -6.53
C PRO A 30 1.88 -0.77 -5.37
N LEU A 31 2.06 -0.24 -4.16
CA LEU A 31 1.46 -0.78 -2.95
C LEU A 31 0.04 -0.22 -2.85
N LEU A 32 -0.96 -1.09 -2.77
CA LEU A 32 -2.36 -0.70 -2.57
C LEU A 32 -2.69 -0.85 -1.08
N CYS A 33 -2.78 0.27 -0.39
CA CYS A 33 -3.09 0.32 1.03
C CYS A 33 -4.58 0.58 1.21
N THR A 34 -5.25 -0.20 2.08
CA THR A 34 -6.67 -0.01 2.44
C THR A 34 -6.84 -0.16 3.94
N GLY A 35 -7.74 0.58 4.59
CA GLY A 35 -7.97 0.53 6.04
C GLY A 35 -8.19 1.92 6.62
N ASP A 36 -7.58 2.24 7.76
CA ASP A 36 -7.52 3.61 8.30
C ASP A 36 -6.12 4.16 8.03
N ILE A 37 -5.90 4.75 6.84
CA ILE A 37 -4.57 5.09 6.37
C ILE A 37 -4.25 6.56 6.64
N GLU A 38 -3.09 6.80 7.25
CA GLU A 38 -2.54 8.15 7.42
C GLU A 38 -1.12 8.20 6.86
N VAL A 39 -0.88 9.04 5.85
CA VAL A 39 0.43 9.23 5.22
C VAL A 39 1.05 10.52 5.72
N TYR A 40 2.30 10.45 6.20
CA TYR A 40 3.05 11.59 6.74
C TYR A 40 4.36 11.77 5.98
N ASP A 41 4.82 13.00 5.82
CA ASP A 41 6.19 13.28 5.38
C ASP A 41 7.22 13.04 6.49
N ASP A 42 8.50 13.29 6.19
CA ASP A 42 9.60 13.07 7.12
C ASP A 42 9.63 14.11 8.26
N ALA A 43 9.07 15.30 8.07
CA ALA A 43 8.84 16.31 9.10
C ALA A 43 7.64 15.98 10.01
N GLY A 44 6.82 14.99 9.64
CA GLY A 44 5.65 14.56 10.41
C GLY A 44 4.37 15.32 10.06
N ARG A 45 4.34 16.07 8.96
CA ARG A 45 3.11 16.69 8.45
C ARG A 45 2.26 15.62 7.75
N LEU A 46 0.96 15.63 8.04
CA LEU A 46 -0.02 14.78 7.37
C LEU A 46 -0.14 15.20 5.90
N LEU A 47 0.08 14.25 5.00
CA LEU A 47 -0.08 14.41 3.56
C LEU A 47 -1.45 13.93 3.09
N GLU A 48 -1.92 12.80 3.63
CA GLU A 48 -3.16 12.16 3.20
C GLU A 48 -3.77 11.38 4.36
N LYS A 49 -5.10 11.43 4.48
CA LYS A 49 -5.88 10.55 5.33
C LYS A 49 -7.04 9.98 4.51
N SER A 50 -7.01 8.68 4.26
CA SER A 50 -7.97 8.00 3.38
C SER A 50 -8.21 6.57 3.84
N ASP A 51 -9.31 5.99 3.36
CA ASP A 51 -9.57 4.57 3.53
C ASP A 51 -8.84 3.70 2.49
N ASP A 52 -8.33 4.32 1.42
CA ASP A 52 -7.50 3.69 0.40
C ASP A 52 -6.45 4.65 -0.19
N VAL A 53 -5.27 4.12 -0.53
CA VAL A 53 -4.20 4.89 -1.19
C VAL A 53 -3.28 3.97 -1.99
N ALA A 54 -2.83 4.44 -3.15
CA ALA A 54 -1.81 3.77 -3.95
C ALA A 54 -0.45 4.46 -3.76
N LEU A 55 0.52 3.76 -3.17
CA LEU A 55 1.86 4.28 -2.92
C LEU A 55 2.85 3.81 -3.99
N CYS A 56 3.70 4.73 -4.45
CA CYS A 56 4.71 4.45 -5.44
C CYS A 56 5.69 3.40 -4.93
N ARG A 57 5.92 2.37 -5.75
CA ARG A 57 6.88 1.30 -5.47
C ARG A 57 8.04 1.26 -6.47
N CYS A 58 7.85 1.89 -7.64
CA CYS A 58 8.79 1.88 -8.75
C CYS A 58 9.83 3.00 -8.73
N GLY A 59 9.64 4.05 -7.92
CA GLY A 59 10.52 5.22 -7.89
C GLY A 59 10.30 6.25 -9.01
N ALA A 60 9.41 6.00 -9.98
CA ALA A 60 9.25 6.84 -11.17
C ALA A 60 8.09 7.86 -11.09
N SER A 61 7.24 7.82 -10.06
CA SER A 61 6.09 8.74 -9.95
C SER A 61 6.53 10.21 -9.92
N ALA A 62 5.82 11.09 -10.62
CA ALA A 62 5.96 12.54 -10.49
C ALA A 62 5.23 13.08 -9.24
N ASN A 63 4.30 12.31 -8.69
CA ASN A 63 3.50 12.65 -7.50
C ASN A 63 3.92 11.80 -6.28
N LYS A 64 5.22 11.61 -6.04
CA LYS A 64 5.70 10.85 -4.87
C LYS A 64 5.20 11.50 -3.57
N PRO A 65 4.83 10.71 -2.54
CA PRO A 65 4.97 9.25 -2.41
C PRO A 65 3.88 8.43 -3.12
N PHE A 66 2.89 9.08 -3.73
CA PHE A 66 1.74 8.43 -4.35
C PHE A 66 2.07 7.88 -5.73
N CYS A 67 1.32 6.87 -6.16
CA CYS A 67 1.43 6.32 -7.49
C CYS A 67 0.56 7.11 -8.48
N ASP A 68 1.16 7.53 -9.59
CA ASP A 68 0.52 8.24 -10.71
C ASP A 68 0.38 7.37 -11.98
N GLY A 69 0.82 6.10 -11.92
CA GLY A 69 0.83 5.18 -13.07
C GLY A 69 2.13 5.12 -13.85
N SER A 70 3.14 5.94 -13.52
CA SER A 70 4.44 6.01 -14.21
C SER A 70 5.21 4.69 -14.22
N HIS A 71 4.88 3.73 -13.34
CA HIS A 71 5.46 2.38 -13.33
C HIS A 71 5.33 1.64 -14.68
N ARG A 72 4.28 1.92 -15.47
CA ARG A 72 4.08 1.30 -16.79
C ARG A 72 5.14 1.76 -17.79
N GLN A 73 5.29 3.07 -17.91
CA GLN A 73 6.26 3.69 -18.83
C GLN A 73 7.69 3.47 -18.37
N ALA A 74 7.94 3.52 -17.06
CA ALA A 74 9.24 3.22 -16.48
C ALA A 74 9.65 1.74 -16.57
N GLY A 75 8.78 0.86 -17.08
CA GLY A 75 9.08 -0.55 -17.26
C GLY A 75 9.36 -1.27 -15.95
N PHE A 76 8.72 -0.88 -14.84
CA PHE A 76 8.94 -1.52 -13.55
C PHE A 76 8.60 -3.03 -13.62
N ARG A 77 9.50 -3.86 -13.09
CA ARG A 77 9.37 -5.33 -13.09
C ARG A 77 9.54 -5.88 -11.68
N ASP A 78 8.48 -6.54 -11.22
CA ASP A 78 8.41 -7.25 -9.94
C ASP A 78 7.13 -8.09 -9.91
N ASP A 79 7.21 -9.35 -9.53
CA ASP A 79 6.08 -10.29 -9.54
C ASP A 79 5.07 -10.06 -8.40
N GLY A 80 5.43 -9.25 -7.40
CA GLY A 80 4.59 -8.96 -6.24
C GLY A 80 4.47 -10.11 -5.25
N GLN A 81 5.38 -11.08 -5.29
CA GLN A 81 5.43 -12.19 -4.35
C GLN A 81 6.15 -11.81 -3.05
N LEU A 82 5.84 -12.53 -1.98
CA LEU A 82 6.40 -12.41 -0.63
C LEU A 82 7.26 -13.63 -0.33
N ALA A 83 8.49 -13.40 0.14
CA ALA A 83 9.45 -14.48 0.40
C ALA A 83 9.07 -15.42 1.57
N ALA A 84 8.00 -15.15 2.31
CA ALA A 84 7.50 -16.01 3.38
C ALA A 84 5.98 -15.86 3.52
N ALA A 85 5.27 -17.00 3.58
CA ALA A 85 3.83 -17.09 3.85
C ALA A 85 3.61 -17.63 5.26
N THR A 86 2.65 -17.09 6.00
CA THR A 86 2.10 -17.73 7.21
C THR A 86 0.63 -18.07 6.98
N GLU A 87 0.21 -19.25 7.43
CA GLU A 87 -1.20 -19.67 7.47
C GLU A 87 -1.94 -19.00 8.63
N GLU A 88 -3.22 -18.71 8.37
CA GLU A 88 -4.17 -17.91 9.16
C GLU A 88 -3.73 -16.47 9.49
N VAL A 89 -4.42 -15.52 8.86
CA VAL A 89 -4.22 -14.09 9.07
C VAL A 89 -5.13 -13.66 10.22
N PRO A 90 -4.62 -13.43 11.45
CA PRO A 90 -5.41 -12.77 12.46
C PRO A 90 -5.77 -11.37 11.93
N GLU A 91 -7.04 -11.00 12.09
CA GLU A 91 -7.51 -9.68 11.72
C GLU A 91 -6.64 -8.63 12.43
N PRO A 92 -5.97 -7.73 11.70
CA PRO A 92 -5.15 -6.72 12.34
C PRO A 92 -6.04 -5.93 13.31
N ALA A 93 -5.56 -5.74 14.53
CA ALA A 93 -6.27 -4.93 15.52
C ALA A 93 -6.67 -3.56 14.93
N GLY A 94 -7.72 -2.93 15.47
CA GLY A 94 -8.15 -1.62 15.00
C GLY A 94 -7.09 -0.52 15.15
N GLY A 95 -7.35 0.64 14.53
CA GLY A 95 -6.50 1.83 14.61
C GLY A 95 -5.74 2.14 13.32
N PRO A 96 -5.12 3.32 13.24
CA PRO A 96 -4.56 3.82 12.00
C PRO A 96 -3.29 3.07 11.60
N LEU A 97 -3.19 2.76 10.30
CA LEU A 97 -1.92 2.44 9.65
C LEU A 97 -1.23 3.73 9.24
N LYS A 98 -0.26 4.14 10.06
CA LYS A 98 0.55 5.33 9.82
C LYS A 98 1.72 5.00 8.91
N ILE A 99 1.82 5.67 7.78
CA ILE A 99 2.87 5.49 6.79
C ILE A 99 3.70 6.77 6.75
N ARG A 100 4.93 6.71 7.26
CA ARG A 100 5.87 7.83 7.17
C ARG A 100 6.77 7.68 5.95
N VAL A 101 6.79 8.69 5.10
CA VAL A 101 7.75 8.82 4.01
C VAL A 101 9.08 9.24 4.61
N GLN A 102 10.13 8.44 4.44
CA GLN A 102 11.49 8.89 4.71
C GLN A 102 12.02 9.54 3.43
N ALA A 103 12.45 10.80 3.51
CA ALA A 103 13.04 11.51 2.38
C ALA A 103 14.16 10.66 1.75
N ASP A 104 14.14 10.55 0.42
CA ASP A 104 15.15 9.82 -0.36
C ASP A 104 15.34 8.32 0.03
N ALA A 105 14.37 7.75 0.76
CA ALA A 105 14.47 6.41 1.33
C ALA A 105 13.13 5.63 1.31
N MET A 106 12.89 4.77 2.30
CA MET A 106 11.73 3.87 2.36
C MET A 106 10.44 4.56 2.82
N LEU A 107 9.32 3.83 2.70
CA LEU A 107 8.13 4.08 3.50
C LEU A 107 8.26 3.29 4.81
N VAL A 108 7.91 3.90 5.94
CA VAL A 108 7.84 3.23 7.23
C VAL A 108 6.38 3.12 7.65
N ALA A 109 5.80 1.94 7.47
CA ALA A 109 4.46 1.61 7.91
C ALA A 109 4.48 1.18 9.39
N ARG A 110 3.59 1.75 10.20
CA ARG A 110 3.41 1.47 11.63
C ARG A 110 1.93 1.37 11.96
N GLY A 111 1.59 0.37 12.77
CA GLY A 111 0.21 0.00 13.05
C GLY A 111 -0.04 -1.44 12.57
N PRO A 112 -1.07 -2.08 13.12
CA PRO A 112 -1.44 -3.43 12.74
C PRO A 112 -1.77 -3.46 11.25
N MET A 113 -1.20 -4.39 10.49
CA MET A 113 -1.44 -4.53 9.06
C MET A 113 -1.18 -5.95 8.57
N THR A 114 -1.80 -6.30 7.46
CA THR A 114 -1.47 -7.50 6.68
C THR A 114 -0.94 -7.09 5.31
N ILE A 115 0.24 -7.58 4.95
CA ILE A 115 0.82 -7.43 3.61
C ILE A 115 0.47 -8.66 2.79
N LEU A 116 -0.08 -8.47 1.59
CA LEU A 116 -0.61 -9.53 0.74
C LEU A 116 0.12 -9.54 -0.62
N SER A 117 0.41 -10.74 -1.15
CA SER A 117 0.82 -10.93 -2.53
C SER A 117 -0.31 -10.59 -3.51
N VAL A 118 0.00 -10.47 -4.80
CA VAL A 118 -0.96 -10.09 -5.85
C VAL A 118 -2.13 -11.07 -5.98
N ASP A 119 -1.86 -12.36 -5.84
CA ASP A 119 -2.81 -13.48 -5.91
C ASP A 119 -3.42 -13.81 -4.53
N ARG A 120 -2.97 -13.14 -3.47
CA ARG A 120 -3.31 -13.39 -2.06
C ARG A 120 -2.96 -14.81 -1.59
N SER A 121 -2.12 -15.54 -2.32
CA SER A 121 -1.61 -16.85 -1.87
C SER A 121 -0.66 -16.70 -0.68
N GLN A 122 -0.12 -15.49 -0.45
CA GLN A 122 0.82 -15.21 0.61
C GLN A 122 0.40 -13.97 1.41
N ALA A 123 0.56 -14.07 2.72
CA ALA A 123 0.24 -13.01 3.66
C ALA A 123 1.30 -12.93 4.78
N ILE A 124 1.59 -11.71 5.21
CA ILE A 124 2.44 -11.42 6.37
C ILE A 124 1.74 -10.38 7.24
N THR A 125 1.36 -10.75 8.47
CA THR A 125 0.80 -9.81 9.47
C THR A 125 1.89 -9.28 10.39
N ARG A 126 2.00 -7.95 10.50
CA ARG A 126 2.99 -7.27 11.36
C ARG A 126 2.44 -5.93 11.85
N ASN A 127 3.10 -5.32 12.83
CA ASN A 127 2.78 -3.95 13.28
C ASN A 127 3.75 -2.88 12.74
N ARG A 128 4.79 -3.30 12.00
CA ARG A 128 5.79 -2.42 11.41
C ARG A 128 6.43 -3.04 10.16
N ALA A 129 6.68 -2.22 9.15
CA ALA A 129 7.43 -2.62 7.95
C ALA A 129 8.17 -1.42 7.34
N ALA A 130 9.37 -1.66 6.81
CA ALA A 130 10.05 -0.73 5.93
C ALA A 130 9.83 -1.19 4.49
N LEU A 131 9.09 -0.42 3.70
CA LEU A 131 8.67 -0.78 2.35
C LEU A 131 9.48 0.00 1.31
N CYS A 132 10.01 -0.72 0.33
CA CYS A 132 10.75 -0.15 -0.78
C CYS A 132 9.81 0.71 -1.64
N ARG A 133 10.21 1.95 -1.90
CA ARG A 133 9.58 2.83 -2.90
C ARG A 133 10.51 3.29 -4.01
N CYS A 134 11.79 2.92 -3.94
CA CYS A 134 12.78 3.29 -4.94
C CYS A 134 12.83 2.34 -6.15
N GLY A 135 12.13 1.20 -6.12
CA GLY A 135 12.14 0.21 -7.21
C GLY A 135 13.37 -0.72 -7.25
N HIS A 136 14.38 -0.54 -6.40
CA HIS A 136 15.66 -1.25 -6.53
C HIS A 136 15.93 -2.36 -5.51
N SER A 137 15.11 -2.52 -4.46
CA SER A 137 15.32 -3.57 -3.45
C SER A 137 15.41 -4.97 -4.08
N ALA A 138 16.29 -5.84 -3.60
CA ALA A 138 16.29 -7.25 -3.97
C ALA A 138 15.22 -8.05 -3.21
N GLY A 139 14.81 -7.59 -2.04
CA GLY A 139 13.78 -8.22 -1.19
C GLY A 139 12.46 -7.46 -1.22
N LYS A 140 11.98 -7.04 -2.40
CA LYS A 140 10.68 -6.34 -2.52
C LYS A 140 9.56 -7.23 -1.94
N PRO A 141 8.52 -6.63 -1.32
CA PRO A 141 8.25 -5.20 -1.21
C PRO A 141 9.07 -4.48 -0.12
N PHE A 142 9.93 -5.17 0.63
CA PHE A 142 10.66 -4.59 1.75
C PHE A 142 11.89 -3.80 1.29
N CYS A 143 12.30 -2.81 2.08
CA CYS A 143 13.51 -2.05 1.83
C CYS A 143 14.75 -2.77 2.38
N ASP A 144 15.78 -2.90 1.55
CA ASP A 144 17.08 -3.50 1.86
C ASP A 144 18.23 -2.47 1.86
N GLY A 145 17.92 -1.17 1.78
CA GLY A 145 18.89 -0.07 1.80
C GLY A 145 19.46 0.32 0.42
N ARG A 146 19.08 -0.37 -0.65
CA ARG A 146 19.57 -0.06 -2.01
C ARG A 146 19.27 1.35 -2.51
N HIS A 147 18.27 2.03 -1.95
CA HIS A 147 17.97 3.45 -2.24
C HIS A 147 19.21 4.36 -2.14
N ARG A 148 20.14 4.08 -1.20
CA ARG A 148 21.38 4.85 -1.04
C ARG A 148 22.32 4.70 -2.23
N ARG A 149 22.53 3.46 -2.68
CA ARG A 149 23.46 3.14 -3.79
C ARG A 149 22.91 3.54 -5.15
N HIS A 150 21.58 3.59 -5.29
CA HIS A 150 20.91 4.05 -6.50
C HIS A 150 20.58 5.55 -6.50
N GLY A 151 21.00 6.30 -5.46
CA GLY A 151 20.77 7.75 -5.39
C GLY A 151 19.30 8.15 -5.50
N PHE A 152 18.40 7.35 -4.91
CA PHE A 152 16.97 7.59 -5.02
C PHE A 152 16.60 8.96 -4.45
N ARG A 153 15.78 9.71 -5.20
CA ARG A 153 15.26 11.02 -4.78
C ARG A 153 13.74 11.05 -4.76
N GLY A 154 13.16 11.56 -3.67
CA GLY A 154 11.76 11.95 -3.56
C GLY A 154 11.09 11.53 -2.28
#